data_AF-A0A7S0WD73-F1
#
_entry.id   AF-A0A7S0WD73-F1
#
_cell.length_a   1.000
_cell.length_b   1.000
_cell.length_c   1.000
_cell.angle_alpha   90.00
_cell.angle_beta   90.00
_cell.angle_gamma   90.00
#
_symmetry.space_group_name_H-M   'P 1'
#
loop_
_entity.id
_entity.type
_entity.pdbx_description
1 polymer ?
#
loop_
_entity_poly.entity_id
_entity_poly.type
_entity_poly.pdbx_seq_one_letter_code
_entity_poly.pdbx_strand_id
1 'polypeptide(L)'
;DTGETGGRIVLSGGMDNSAVPEACPGVESADAGKGSACAGCPNQKLCASGEAAKPDPAIQQIRQRLEGVRHKILVLSGKGGVGKSTFSAQLAFALAGLDHQVGLLDIDICGPSQPTMMGVEGEQVTQSSLGWQPVYPLDNLGVISIGFLLSNNAEAVIWRGPKKNGMIKQFLKDVYWGDGLDYLVVDCPPGTSDEHLSVTSYLSASNVDGAVV
;
A
#
# COMPACT_ATOMS: atom_id res chain seq x y z
N ASP A 1 8.96 -15.89 -41.65
CA ASP A 1 9.52 -14.74 -40.93
C ASP A 1 8.50 -13.65 -40.76
N THR A 2 8.08 -13.22 -39.58
CA THR A 2 8.35 -13.60 -38.18
C THR A 2 7.15 -13.06 -37.40
N GLY A 3 6.32 -13.94 -36.84
CA GLY A 3 5.20 -13.57 -35.96
C GLY A 3 5.58 -13.88 -34.52
N GLU A 4 5.95 -12.86 -33.75
CA GLU A 4 6.16 -12.96 -32.31
C GLU A 4 4.82 -13.10 -31.59
N THR A 5 4.55 -14.29 -31.06
CA THR A 5 3.48 -14.54 -30.10
C THR A 5 3.97 -14.18 -28.70
N GLY A 6 3.58 -13.01 -28.23
CA GLY A 6 3.82 -12.53 -26.86
C GLY A 6 3.24 -13.48 -25.82
N GLY A 7 4.12 -14.00 -24.97
CA GLY A 7 3.79 -14.87 -23.84
C GLY A 7 2.87 -14.17 -22.84
N ARG A 8 1.65 -14.70 -22.72
CA ARG A 8 0.65 -14.28 -21.75
C ARG A 8 0.99 -14.90 -20.40
N ILE A 9 1.61 -14.13 -19.50
CA ILE A 9 1.80 -14.55 -18.10
C ILE A 9 0.43 -14.52 -17.42
N VAL A 10 -0.14 -15.71 -17.19
CA VAL A 10 -1.34 -15.90 -16.38
C VAL A 10 -0.90 -15.94 -14.91
N LEU A 11 -1.04 -14.83 -14.19
CA LEU A 11 -0.96 -14.82 -12.73
C LEU A 11 -2.29 -15.31 -12.16
N SER A 12 -2.48 -16.63 -12.14
CA SER A 12 -3.59 -17.29 -11.47
C SER A 12 -3.32 -17.35 -9.96
N GLY A 13 -4.17 -16.73 -9.15
CA GLY A 13 -4.16 -16.89 -7.69
C GLY A 13 -4.84 -15.75 -6.94
N GLY A 14 -6.06 -15.39 -7.32
CA GLY A 14 -6.87 -14.43 -6.56
C GLY A 14 -7.67 -15.16 -5.47
N MET A 15 -7.51 -14.75 -4.20
CA MET A 15 -8.39 -15.15 -3.12
C MET A 15 -9.66 -14.29 -3.18
N ASP A 16 -10.77 -14.93 -3.53
CA ASP A 16 -12.12 -14.44 -3.32
C ASP A 16 -12.56 -14.83 -1.90
N ASN A 17 -12.73 -13.84 -1.01
CA ASN A 17 -13.09 -14.05 0.39
C ASN A 17 -14.56 -14.50 0.57
N SER A 18 -15.36 -14.58 -0.49
CA SER A 18 -16.73 -15.14 -0.42
C SER A 18 -16.77 -16.68 -0.39
N ALA A 19 -15.62 -17.36 -0.52
CA ALA A 19 -15.52 -18.82 -0.63
C ALA A 19 -14.85 -19.52 0.57
N VAL A 20 -14.58 -18.81 1.67
CA VAL A 20 -13.95 -19.40 2.87
C VAL A 20 -15.04 -20.05 3.74
N PRO A 21 -15.04 -21.38 3.95
CA PRO A 21 -16.02 -22.03 4.81
C PRO A 21 -15.89 -21.54 6.27
N GLU A 22 -17.00 -21.41 7.00
CA GLU A 22 -16.98 -21.02 8.43
C GLU A 22 -16.11 -21.94 9.29
N ALA A 23 -15.96 -23.21 8.89
CA ALA A 23 -15.13 -24.20 9.57
C ALA A 23 -13.63 -24.11 9.19
N CYS A 24 -13.21 -23.13 8.38
CA CYS A 24 -11.81 -22.97 8.00
C CYS A 24 -10.95 -22.67 9.25
N PRO A 25 -9.93 -23.49 9.56
CA PRO A 25 -9.10 -23.27 10.75
C PRO A 25 -8.17 -22.05 10.63
N GLY A 26 -8.08 -21.43 9.44
CA GLY A 26 -7.13 -20.35 9.15
C GLY A 26 -5.74 -20.87 8.76
N VAL A 27 -4.95 -20.02 8.10
CA VAL A 27 -3.63 -20.39 7.56
C VAL A 27 -2.55 -20.52 8.63
N GLU A 28 -2.73 -19.87 9.78
CA GLU A 28 -1.79 -19.89 10.91
C GLU A 28 -2.05 -21.05 11.88
N SER A 29 -3.15 -21.78 11.71
CA SER A 29 -3.52 -22.89 12.59
C SER A 29 -2.65 -24.13 12.35
N ALA A 30 -2.40 -24.89 13.41
CA ALA A 30 -1.72 -26.19 13.33
C ALA A 30 -2.47 -27.19 12.42
N ASP A 31 -3.79 -27.01 12.28
CA ASP A 31 -4.68 -27.83 11.46
C ASP A 31 -4.84 -27.32 10.02
N ALA A 32 -4.17 -26.22 9.65
CA ALA A 32 -4.20 -25.66 8.31
C ALA A 32 -3.77 -26.70 7.25
N GLY A 33 -4.64 -26.97 6.29
CA GLY A 33 -4.42 -27.97 5.24
C GLY A 33 -4.53 -29.44 5.69
N LYS A 34 -4.75 -29.69 6.99
CA LYS A 34 -4.81 -31.03 7.60
C LYS A 34 -6.20 -31.37 8.14
N GLY A 35 -6.97 -30.38 8.56
CA GLY A 35 -8.33 -30.56 9.09
C GLY A 35 -9.33 -31.01 8.03
N SER A 36 -10.43 -31.63 8.48
CA SER A 36 -11.52 -32.08 7.60
C SER A 36 -12.13 -30.94 6.79
N ALA A 37 -12.19 -29.73 7.36
CA ALA A 37 -12.63 -28.52 6.68
C ALA A 37 -11.72 -28.07 5.52
N CYS A 38 -10.48 -28.58 5.45
CA CYS A 38 -9.55 -28.27 4.36
C CYS A 38 -9.67 -29.26 3.19
N ALA A 39 -10.40 -30.37 3.34
CA ALA A 39 -10.52 -31.39 2.31
C ALA A 39 -11.23 -30.82 1.06
N GLY A 40 -10.56 -30.85 -0.09
CA GLY A 40 -11.07 -30.29 -1.34
C GLY A 40 -10.84 -28.78 -1.50
N CYS A 41 -10.18 -28.13 -0.54
CA CYS A 41 -9.77 -26.73 -0.68
C CYS A 41 -8.64 -26.61 -1.74
N PRO A 42 -8.74 -25.70 -2.72
CA PRO A 42 -7.69 -25.46 -3.70
C PRO A 42 -6.32 -25.13 -3.09
N ASN A 43 -6.31 -24.51 -1.90
CA ASN A 43 -5.10 -24.09 -1.19
C ASN A 43 -4.63 -25.10 -0.12
N GLN A 44 -5.24 -26.29 -0.03
CA GLN A 44 -4.95 -27.26 1.03
C GLN A 44 -3.45 -27.60 1.13
N LYS A 45 -2.79 -27.84 -0.01
CA LYS A 45 -1.35 -28.18 -0.05
C LYS A 45 -0.46 -27.03 0.45
N LEU A 46 -0.79 -25.80 0.07
CA LEU A 46 -0.06 -24.59 0.48
C LEU A 46 -0.22 -24.31 1.99
N CYS A 47 -1.40 -24.57 2.53
CA CYS A 47 -1.64 -24.50 3.97
C CYS A 47 -0.89 -25.62 4.71
N ALA A 48 -0.94 -26.86 4.19
CA ALA A 48 -0.28 -28.01 4.80
C ALA A 48 1.25 -27.91 4.79
N SER A 49 1.84 -27.23 3.80
CA SER A 49 3.29 -26.96 3.75
C SER A 49 3.74 -25.89 4.75
N GLY A 50 2.80 -25.16 5.36
CA GLY A 50 3.08 -24.02 6.23
C GLY A 50 3.59 -22.79 5.49
N GLU A 51 3.64 -22.81 4.16
CA GLU A 51 4.08 -21.66 3.36
C GLU A 51 3.07 -20.52 3.42
N ALA A 52 1.77 -20.82 3.53
CA ALA A 52 0.73 -19.81 3.73
C ALA A 52 0.83 -19.07 5.08
N ALA A 53 1.51 -19.65 6.07
CA ALA A 53 1.71 -19.06 7.39
C ALA A 53 2.99 -18.20 7.47
N LYS A 54 3.85 -18.24 6.44
CA LYS A 54 5.08 -17.44 6.43
C LYS A 54 4.73 -15.96 6.23
N PRO A 55 5.36 -15.04 6.99
CA PRO A 55 5.22 -13.61 6.74
C PRO A 55 5.60 -13.29 5.30
N ASP A 56 4.87 -12.38 4.67
CA ASP A 56 5.18 -11.91 3.33
C ASP A 56 6.62 -11.35 3.31
N PRO A 57 7.52 -11.83 2.41
CA PRO A 57 8.88 -11.32 2.31
C PRO A 57 8.96 -9.80 2.13
N ALA A 58 7.92 -9.19 1.56
CA ALA A 58 7.81 -7.74 1.39
C ALA A 58 7.84 -7.00 2.74
N ILE A 59 7.37 -7.60 3.84
CA ILE A 59 7.36 -6.97 5.17
C ILE A 59 8.77 -6.59 5.61
N GLN A 60 9.76 -7.47 5.40
CA GLN A 60 11.15 -7.18 5.76
C GLN A 60 11.76 -6.10 4.86
N GLN A 61 11.43 -6.13 3.57
CA GLN A 61 11.91 -5.12 2.61
C GLN A 61 11.32 -3.74 2.92
N ILE A 62 10.04 -3.68 3.29
CA ILE A 62 9.36 -2.45 3.72
C ILE A 62 9.96 -1.92 5.01
N ARG A 63 10.24 -2.80 5.99
CA ARG A 63 10.93 -2.41 7.23
C ARG A 63 12.27 -1.75 6.93
N GLN A 64 13.11 -2.38 6.11
CA GLN A 64 14.41 -1.83 5.72
C GLN A 64 14.27 -0.50 4.98
N ARG A 65 13.33 -0.40 4.03
CA ARG A 65 13.11 0.82 3.26
C ARG A 65 12.72 2.00 4.15
N LEU A 66 11.91 1.75 5.17
CA LEU A 66 11.37 2.77 6.07
C LEU A 66 12.17 2.93 7.36
N GLU A 67 13.31 2.27 7.51
CA GLU A 67 14.12 2.29 8.74
C GLU A 67 14.63 3.71 9.06
N GLY A 68 14.97 4.50 8.04
CA GLY A 68 15.46 5.87 8.19
C GLY A 68 14.38 6.95 8.44
N VAL A 69 13.10 6.57 8.43
CA VAL A 69 11.99 7.50 8.68
C VAL A 69 11.77 7.63 10.19
N ARG A 70 11.91 8.84 10.74
CA ARG A 70 11.83 9.09 12.19
C ARG A 70 10.43 8.86 12.75
N HIS A 71 9.40 9.38 12.08
CA HIS A 71 8.01 9.26 12.52
C HIS A 71 7.07 8.85 11.39
N LYS A 72 6.23 7.85 11.63
CA LYS A 72 5.21 7.36 10.68
C LYS A 72 3.83 7.59 11.27
N ILE A 73 3.03 8.41 10.60
CA ILE A 73 1.69 8.81 11.03
C ILE A 73 0.68 8.26 10.05
N LEU A 74 -0.20 7.39 10.53
CA LEU A 74 -1.34 6.92 9.74
C LEU A 74 -2.52 7.86 9.88
N VAL A 75 -3.13 8.25 8.77
CA VAL A 75 -4.40 8.97 8.76
C VAL A 75 -5.50 8.04 8.26
N LEU A 76 -6.42 7.72 9.15
CA LEU A 76 -7.49 6.74 8.96
C LEU A 76 -8.85 7.46 8.92
N SER A 77 -9.87 6.82 8.34
CA SER A 77 -11.25 7.27 8.51
C SER A 77 -12.22 6.10 8.42
N GLY A 78 -13.28 6.12 9.22
CA GLY A 78 -14.32 5.08 9.17
C GLY A 78 -15.26 5.17 7.97
N LYS A 79 -15.31 6.33 7.29
CA LYS A 79 -16.19 6.60 6.14
C LYS A 79 -15.46 7.45 5.10
N GLY A 80 -15.91 7.34 3.85
CA GLY A 80 -15.47 8.25 2.77
C GLY A 80 -16.08 9.65 2.91
N GLY A 81 -15.42 10.65 2.35
CA GLY A 81 -15.93 12.03 2.29
C GLY A 81 -15.84 12.84 3.57
N VAL A 82 -15.13 12.36 4.60
CA VAL A 82 -14.96 13.09 5.88
C VAL A 82 -13.83 14.14 5.86
N GLY A 83 -13.12 14.28 4.73
CA GLY A 83 -12.00 15.20 4.60
C GLY A 83 -10.64 14.62 5.02
N LYS A 84 -10.52 13.29 5.15
CA LYS A 84 -9.26 12.59 5.49
C LYS A 84 -8.07 13.05 4.64
N SER A 85 -8.17 12.98 3.32
CA SER A 85 -7.07 13.37 2.42
C SER A 85 -6.71 14.85 2.54
N THR A 86 -7.71 15.71 2.75
CA THR A 86 -7.48 17.14 3.03
C THR A 86 -6.72 17.32 4.33
N PHE A 87 -7.08 16.59 5.39
CA PHE A 87 -6.34 16.62 6.65
C PHE A 87 -4.90 16.12 6.48
N SER A 88 -4.69 15.01 5.77
CA SER A 88 -3.35 14.47 5.47
C SER A 88 -2.47 15.49 4.74
N ALA A 89 -3.01 16.18 3.72
CA ALA A 89 -2.31 17.22 2.99
C ALA A 89 -1.94 18.41 3.89
N GLN A 90 -2.90 18.92 4.67
CA GLN A 90 -2.68 20.05 5.57
C GLN A 90 -1.69 19.72 6.69
N LEU A 91 -1.75 18.50 7.23
CA LEU A 91 -0.77 18.02 8.20
C LEU A 91 0.64 17.99 7.60
N ALA A 92 0.78 17.46 6.39
CA ALA A 92 2.07 17.41 5.70
C ALA A 92 2.64 18.81 5.43
N PHE A 93 1.81 19.75 4.95
CA PHE A 93 2.20 21.15 4.78
C PHE A 93 2.57 21.82 6.10
N ALA A 94 1.80 21.58 7.18
CA ALA A 94 2.08 22.16 8.49
C ALA A 94 3.42 21.67 9.04
N LEU A 95 3.71 20.37 8.94
CA LEU A 95 5.00 19.79 9.34
C LEU A 95 6.15 20.35 8.50
N ALA A 96 5.97 20.46 7.18
CA ALA A 96 6.96 21.04 6.28
C ALA A 96 7.21 22.54 6.60
N GLY A 97 6.17 23.28 6.97
CA GLY A 97 6.27 24.68 7.42
C GLY A 97 6.94 24.87 8.78
N LEU A 98 7.16 23.79 9.54
CA LEU A 98 8.00 23.74 10.74
C LEU A 98 9.44 23.28 10.43
N ASP A 99 9.86 23.38 9.16
CA ASP A 99 11.18 23.01 8.65
C ASP A 99 11.53 21.52 8.77
N HIS A 100 10.52 20.63 8.87
CA HIS A 100 10.74 19.18 8.85
C HIS A 100 10.86 18.64 7.43
N GLN A 101 11.58 17.52 7.26
CA GLN A 101 11.58 16.72 6.03
C GLN A 101 10.37 15.78 6.02
N VAL A 102 9.44 16.01 5.10
CA VAL A 102 8.11 15.36 5.12
C VAL A 102 7.85 14.56 3.85
N GLY A 103 7.32 13.37 4.04
CA GLY A 103 6.75 12.53 2.99
C GLY A 103 5.25 12.41 3.17
N LEU A 104 4.49 12.56 2.09
CA LEU A 104 3.06 12.25 2.02
C LEU A 104 2.86 11.06 1.08
N LEU A 105 2.40 9.94 1.64
CA LEU A 105 2.10 8.73 0.90
C LEU A 105 0.58 8.55 0.81
N ASP A 106 0.05 8.68 -0.40
CA ASP A 106 -1.34 8.41 -0.74
C ASP A 106 -1.51 6.96 -1.22
N ILE A 107 -2.22 6.19 -0.42
CA ILE A 107 -2.60 4.80 -0.72
C ILE A 107 -4.11 4.67 -0.90
N ASP A 108 -4.86 5.79 -0.94
CA ASP A 108 -6.29 5.83 -1.21
C ASP A 108 -6.54 5.77 -2.72
N ILE A 109 -6.45 4.55 -3.26
CA ILE A 109 -6.51 4.30 -4.70
C ILE A 109 -7.86 4.72 -5.32
N CYS A 110 -8.92 4.78 -4.51
CA CYS A 110 -10.28 5.03 -4.98
C CYS A 110 -10.58 6.52 -5.20
N GLY A 111 -9.78 7.42 -4.63
CA GLY A 111 -9.97 8.87 -4.74
C GLY A 111 -8.66 9.62 -4.69
N PRO A 112 -7.79 9.49 -5.72
CA PRO A 112 -6.45 10.08 -5.73
C PRO A 112 -6.52 11.61 -5.85
N SER A 113 -6.81 12.24 -4.72
CA SER A 113 -7.03 13.69 -4.61
C SER A 113 -5.77 14.44 -4.21
N GLN A 114 -4.73 13.72 -3.78
CA GLN A 114 -3.50 14.33 -3.30
C GLN A 114 -2.74 15.12 -4.39
N PRO A 115 -2.59 14.65 -5.64
CA PRO A 115 -1.94 15.47 -6.68
C PRO A 115 -2.59 16.85 -6.85
N THR A 116 -3.93 16.90 -6.84
CA THR A 116 -4.72 18.14 -6.86
C THR A 116 -4.49 19.00 -5.62
N MET A 117 -4.64 18.43 -4.42
CA MET A 117 -4.50 19.18 -3.16
C MET A 117 -3.09 19.74 -2.95
N MET A 118 -2.08 19.04 -3.48
CA MET A 118 -0.68 19.41 -3.37
C MET A 118 -0.23 20.33 -4.53
N GLY A 119 -1.08 20.63 -5.50
CA GLY A 119 -0.78 21.53 -6.61
C GLY A 119 0.19 20.96 -7.65
N VAL A 120 0.28 19.64 -7.75
CA VAL A 120 1.23 18.90 -8.61
C VAL A 120 0.50 17.99 -9.60
N GLU A 121 -0.65 18.45 -10.10
CA GLU A 121 -1.39 17.73 -11.15
C GLU A 121 -0.59 17.67 -12.45
N GLY A 122 -0.62 16.51 -13.11
CA GLY A 122 0.10 16.27 -14.36
C GLY A 122 1.56 15.86 -14.18
N GLU A 123 2.10 15.95 -12.96
CA GLU A 123 3.40 15.38 -12.61
C GLU A 123 3.37 13.84 -12.63
N GLN A 124 4.55 13.25 -12.85
CA GLN A 124 4.72 11.80 -12.89
C GLN A 124 5.83 11.36 -11.94
N VAL A 125 5.64 10.20 -11.32
CA VAL A 125 6.70 9.55 -10.53
C VAL A 125 7.83 9.16 -11.47
N THR A 126 9.05 9.52 -11.11
CA THR A 126 10.25 9.11 -11.83
C THR A 126 10.95 7.96 -11.11
N GLN A 127 11.68 7.15 -11.85
CA GLN A 127 12.45 6.05 -11.30
C GLN A 127 13.95 6.32 -11.41
N SER A 128 14.67 6.18 -10.30
CA SER A 128 16.13 6.27 -10.23
C SER A 128 16.73 4.91 -9.82
N SER A 129 18.06 4.85 -9.72
CA SER A 129 18.75 3.68 -9.16
C SER A 129 18.44 3.42 -7.68
N LEU A 130 17.93 4.42 -6.95
CA LEU A 130 17.58 4.32 -5.53
C LEU A 130 16.13 3.89 -5.30
N GLY A 131 15.29 4.05 -6.33
CA GLY A 131 13.86 3.75 -6.27
C GLY A 131 13.00 4.82 -6.94
N TRP A 132 11.70 4.74 -6.69
CA TRP A 132 10.73 5.75 -7.11
C TRP A 132 10.97 7.04 -6.35
N GLN A 133 11.08 8.14 -7.09
CA GLN A 133 11.28 9.47 -6.53
C GLN A 133 9.94 10.15 -6.29
N PRO A 134 9.71 10.73 -5.10
CA PRO A 134 8.54 11.55 -4.85
C PRO A 134 8.47 12.76 -5.78
N VAL A 135 7.25 13.26 -5.97
CA VAL A 135 7.02 14.58 -6.57
C VAL A 135 7.08 15.61 -5.46
N TYR A 136 7.80 16.71 -5.65
CA TYR A 136 8.09 17.69 -4.60
C TYR A 136 7.34 19.01 -4.85
N PRO A 137 6.18 19.25 -4.21
CA PRO A 137 5.55 20.58 -4.17
C PRO A 137 6.39 21.63 -3.42
N LEU A 138 7.22 21.20 -2.46
CA LEU A 138 8.21 22.02 -1.76
C LEU A 138 9.52 21.24 -1.64
N ASP A 139 10.65 21.93 -1.43
CA ASP A 139 11.98 21.30 -1.32
C ASP A 139 12.06 20.24 -0.21
N ASN A 140 11.26 20.38 0.85
CA ASN A 140 11.21 19.48 2.00
C ASN A 140 9.90 18.66 2.11
N LEU A 141 9.07 18.63 1.07
CA LEU A 141 7.81 17.90 1.06
C LEU A 141 7.69 17.05 -0.19
N GLY A 142 7.94 15.74 -0.06
CA GLY A 142 7.78 14.77 -1.14
C GLY A 142 6.39 14.11 -1.08
N VAL A 143 5.79 13.85 -2.24
CA VAL A 143 4.47 13.24 -2.38
C VAL A 143 4.56 12.03 -3.30
N ILE A 144 3.92 10.93 -2.90
CA ILE A 144 3.64 9.78 -3.76
C ILE A 144 2.14 9.50 -3.72
N SER A 145 1.53 9.35 -4.89
CA SER A 145 0.12 8.97 -5.04
C SER A 145 -0.06 8.08 -6.25
N ILE A 146 -1.09 7.21 -6.19
CA ILE A 146 -1.54 6.48 -7.38
C ILE A 146 -1.93 7.42 -8.52
N GLY A 147 -2.37 8.65 -8.21
CA GLY A 147 -2.79 9.62 -9.22
C GLY A 147 -1.69 9.94 -10.23
N PHE A 148 -0.42 9.89 -9.83
CA PHE A 148 0.72 10.08 -10.73
C PHE A 148 0.96 8.92 -11.71
N LEU A 149 0.39 7.75 -11.43
CA LEU A 149 0.48 6.56 -12.29
C LEU A 149 -0.73 6.41 -13.22
N LEU A 150 -1.77 7.23 -13.04
CA LEU A 150 -2.95 7.22 -13.88
C LEU A 150 -2.78 8.22 -15.02
N SER A 151 -3.00 7.76 -16.26
CA SER A 151 -2.86 8.61 -17.45
C SER A 151 -3.97 9.67 -17.58
N ASN A 152 -5.08 9.49 -16.86
CA ASN A 152 -6.22 10.42 -16.82
C ASN A 152 -6.87 10.40 -15.43
N ASN A 153 -6.95 11.57 -14.77
CA ASN A 153 -7.60 11.75 -13.46
C ASN A 153 -9.11 11.42 -13.45
N ALA A 154 -9.74 11.33 -14.63
CA ALA A 154 -11.18 11.15 -14.78
C ALA A 154 -11.64 9.68 -14.78
N GLU A 155 -10.74 8.72 -15.01
CA GLU A 155 -11.09 7.31 -14.93
C GLU A 155 -10.67 6.79 -13.55
N ALA A 156 -11.63 6.78 -12.62
CA ALA A 156 -11.51 5.99 -11.41
C ALA A 156 -11.31 4.51 -11.81
N VAL A 157 -10.05 4.08 -11.92
CA VAL A 157 -9.77 2.72 -12.34
C VAL A 157 -10.17 1.80 -11.19
N ILE A 158 -11.12 0.90 -11.44
CA ILE A 158 -11.51 -0.10 -10.45
C ILE A 158 -10.42 -1.18 -10.42
N TRP A 159 -9.46 -1.04 -9.51
CA TRP A 159 -8.43 -2.04 -9.29
C TRP A 159 -8.98 -3.15 -8.39
N ARG A 160 -8.80 -4.42 -8.80
CA ARG A 160 -9.12 -5.58 -7.96
C ARG A 160 -8.11 -5.69 -6.80
N GLY A 161 -8.55 -6.20 -5.65
CA GLY A 161 -7.79 -6.29 -4.39
C GLY A 161 -6.31 -6.71 -4.54
N PRO A 162 -5.97 -7.80 -5.26
CA PRO A 162 -4.58 -8.21 -5.44
C PRO A 162 -3.69 -7.16 -6.12
N LYS A 163 -4.23 -6.44 -7.11
CA LYS A 163 -3.49 -5.40 -7.83
C LYS A 163 -3.28 -4.16 -6.95
N LYS A 164 -4.30 -3.79 -6.16
CA LYS A 164 -4.22 -2.71 -5.17
C LYS A 164 -3.16 -3.00 -4.11
N ASN A 165 -3.23 -4.18 -3.49
CA ASN A 165 -2.26 -4.61 -2.48
C ASN A 165 -0.84 -4.68 -3.04
N GLY A 166 -0.67 -5.14 -4.29
CA GLY A 166 0.61 -5.11 -4.98
C GLY A 166 1.19 -3.70 -5.09
N MET A 167 0.35 -2.71 -5.41
CA MET A 167 0.79 -1.32 -5.53
C MET A 167 1.13 -0.68 -4.18
N ILE A 168 0.31 -0.94 -3.16
CA ILE A 168 0.61 -0.47 -1.79
C ILE A 168 1.96 -1.01 -1.33
N LYS A 169 2.23 -2.32 -1.53
CA LYS A 169 3.55 -2.91 -1.26
C LYS A 169 4.66 -2.22 -2.03
N GLN A 170 4.43 -1.94 -3.31
CA GLN A 170 5.41 -1.30 -4.18
C GLN A 170 5.75 0.10 -3.68
N PHE A 171 4.77 0.93 -3.32
CA PHE A 171 5.04 2.24 -2.72
C PHE A 171 5.83 2.14 -1.42
N LEU A 172 5.44 1.24 -0.53
CA LEU A 172 6.12 1.06 0.76
C LEU A 172 7.55 0.54 0.65
N LYS A 173 7.85 -0.22 -0.42
CA LYS A 173 9.15 -0.88 -0.62
C LYS A 173 10.09 -0.12 -1.53
N ASP A 174 9.57 0.53 -2.57
CA ASP A 174 10.36 1.00 -3.70
C ASP A 174 10.46 2.52 -3.76
N VAL A 175 9.69 3.28 -2.96
CA VAL A 175 9.84 4.73 -2.87
C VAL A 175 11.07 5.07 -2.04
N TYR A 176 11.92 5.93 -2.61
CA TYR A 176 13.06 6.51 -1.92
C TYR A 176 12.71 7.90 -1.41
N TRP A 177 12.51 8.03 -0.10
CA TRP A 177 12.14 9.29 0.55
C TRP A 177 13.33 10.22 0.83
N GLY A 178 14.54 9.85 0.42
CA GLY A 178 15.76 10.52 0.83
C GLY A 178 16.26 10.06 2.20
N ASP A 179 17.45 10.53 2.57
CA ASP A 179 18.03 10.28 3.87
C ASP A 179 17.48 11.28 4.90
N GLY A 180 17.05 10.77 6.06
CA GLY A 180 16.70 11.62 7.20
C GLY A 180 15.30 12.25 7.16
N LEU A 181 14.31 11.54 6.60
CA LEU A 181 12.90 11.94 6.66
C LEU A 181 12.41 12.04 8.12
N ASP A 182 11.88 13.20 8.52
CA ASP A 182 11.28 13.40 9.84
C ASP A 182 9.93 12.70 9.96
N TYR A 183 9.04 12.95 9.00
CA TYR A 183 7.65 12.50 9.06
C TYR A 183 7.23 11.86 7.75
N LEU A 184 6.65 10.68 7.84
CA LEU A 184 5.88 10.06 6.77
C LEU A 184 4.40 10.05 7.16
N VAL A 185 3.61 10.89 6.52
CA VAL A 185 2.15 10.91 6.63
C VAL A 185 1.58 9.94 5.61
N VAL A 186 0.78 8.98 6.05
CA VAL A 186 0.16 7.97 5.17
C VAL A 186 -1.35 8.20 5.13
N ASP A 187 -1.86 8.60 3.98
CA ASP A 187 -3.29 8.78 3.71
C ASP A 187 -3.92 7.44 3.32
N CYS A 188 -4.50 6.75 4.29
CA CYS A 188 -5.09 5.42 4.10
C CYS A 188 -6.44 5.49 3.37
N PRO A 189 -6.92 4.45 2.68
CA PRO A 189 -8.28 4.40 2.14
C PRO A 189 -9.37 4.66 3.21
N PRO A 190 -10.63 4.96 2.88
CA PRO A 190 -11.70 5.03 3.87
C PRO A 190 -12.23 3.64 4.28
N GLY A 191 -12.78 3.51 5.49
CA GLY A 191 -13.46 2.31 5.98
C GLY A 191 -12.61 1.40 6.88
N THR A 192 -13.03 0.13 7.00
CA THR A 192 -12.27 -0.97 7.63
C THR A 192 -12.13 -2.15 6.66
N SER A 193 -12.18 -1.87 5.35
CA SER A 193 -12.04 -2.86 4.29
C SER A 193 -10.68 -3.58 4.35
N ASP A 194 -10.54 -4.70 3.63
CA ASP A 194 -9.30 -5.49 3.53
C ASP A 194 -8.05 -4.65 3.18
N GLU A 195 -8.23 -3.48 2.58
CA GLU A 195 -7.19 -2.51 2.25
C GLU A 195 -6.51 -1.95 3.52
N HIS A 196 -7.28 -1.64 4.57
CA HIS A 196 -6.76 -1.18 5.87
C HIS A 196 -5.94 -2.25 6.56
N LEU A 197 -6.43 -3.50 6.54
CA LEU A 197 -5.75 -4.64 7.12
C LEU A 197 -4.42 -4.93 6.40
N SER A 198 -4.38 -4.71 5.08
CA SER A 198 -3.17 -4.91 4.28
C SER A 198 -2.08 -3.89 4.64
N VAL A 199 -2.44 -2.60 4.75
CA VAL A 199 -1.49 -1.52 5.07
C VAL A 199 -0.95 -1.66 6.49
N THR A 200 -1.83 -1.90 7.46
CA THR A 200 -1.45 -2.12 8.86
C THR A 200 -0.58 -3.37 9.00
N SER A 201 -0.86 -4.44 8.26
CA SER A 201 -0.02 -5.64 8.21
C SER A 201 1.36 -5.34 7.62
N TYR A 202 1.46 -4.62 6.48
CA TYR A 202 2.76 -4.29 5.88
C TYR A 202 3.60 -3.34 6.73
N LEU A 203 2.95 -2.43 7.45
CA LEU A 203 3.62 -1.49 8.36
C LEU A 203 3.84 -2.04 9.77
N SER A 204 3.29 -3.22 10.09
CA SER A 204 3.41 -3.84 11.42
C SER A 204 4.87 -4.04 11.85
N ALA A 205 5.76 -4.32 10.90
CA ALA A 205 7.18 -4.54 11.17
C ALA A 205 8.05 -3.27 11.04
N SER A 206 7.47 -2.14 10.61
CA SER A 206 8.19 -0.88 10.39
C SER A 206 7.98 0.15 11.51
N ASN A 207 7.30 -0.20 12.60
CA ASN A 207 7.07 0.63 13.79
C ASN A 207 6.35 1.96 13.49
N VAL A 208 5.02 1.95 13.56
CA VAL A 208 4.17 3.14 13.41
C VAL A 208 4.12 3.91 14.74
N ASP A 209 4.41 5.20 14.69
CA ASP A 209 4.47 6.07 15.88
C ASP A 209 3.10 6.55 16.35
N GLY A 210 2.16 6.73 15.42
CA GLY A 210 0.83 7.23 15.76
C GLY A 210 -0.19 7.07 14.64
N ALA A 211 -1.46 7.23 15.02
CA ALA A 211 -2.57 7.25 14.09
C ALA A 211 -3.54 8.37 14.46
N VAL A 212 -4.11 9.01 13.44
CA VAL A 212 -5.22 9.95 13.53
C VAL A 212 -6.44 9.28 12.89
N VAL A 213 -7.60 9.32 13.57
CA VAL A 213 -8.84 8.62 13.17
C VAL A 213 -10.01 9.59 13.14
#